data_AF-A0A7S1ENC6-F1
#
_entry.id   AF-A0A7S1ENC6-F1
#
_cell.length_a   1.000
_cell.length_b   1.000
_cell.length_c   1.000
_cell.angle_alpha   90.00
_cell.angle_beta   90.00
_cell.angle_gamma   90.00
#
_symmetry.space_group_name_H-M   'P 1'
#
loop_
_entity.id
_entity.type
_entity.pdbx_description
1 polymer ?
#
loop_
_entity_poly.entity_id
_entity_poly.type
_entity_poly.pdbx_seq_one_letter_code
_entity_poly.pdbx_strand_id
1 'polypeptide(L)'
;LTSILNSNPHLETDAVAIVKAKIKDRRCEVSLVALALLDDLMCRRGPTLQHVCVTKVLPRVLKMATPSSGGSSLVRDKASELIHKWGLSYGTDTRLLDYAAASAELRQKEVKSGNLKFAGNSGAPSRPQTLCPVTGLPIPTPG
;
A
#
# COMPACT_ATOMS: atom_id res chain seq x y z
N LEU A 1 15.18 10.91 15.33
CA LEU A 1 15.66 9.56 14.89
C LEU A 1 16.65 9.66 13.74
N THR A 2 16.30 10.29 12.63
CA THR A 2 17.15 10.41 11.43
C THR A 2 18.53 11.02 11.71
N SER A 3 18.60 12.09 12.50
CA SER A 3 19.88 12.70 12.91
C SER A 3 20.75 11.71 13.72
N ILE A 4 20.16 10.97 14.67
CA ILE A 4 20.87 9.97 15.49
C ILE A 4 21.44 8.85 14.62
N LEU A 5 20.66 8.36 13.65
CA LEU A 5 21.09 7.30 12.73
C LEU A 5 22.10 7.79 11.69
N ASN A 6 22.10 9.07 11.32
CA ASN A 6 23.16 9.64 10.49
C ASN A 6 24.52 9.63 11.21
N SER A 7 24.51 9.91 12.51
CA SER A 7 25.71 9.84 13.34
C SER A 7 26.08 8.41 13.73
N ASN A 8 25.15 7.46 13.65
CA ASN A 8 25.32 6.07 14.11
C ASN A 8 24.67 5.08 13.13
N PRO A 9 25.25 4.88 11.93
CA PRO A 9 24.66 4.03 10.88
C PRO A 9 24.56 2.56 11.30
N HIS A 10 25.41 2.09 12.22
CA HIS A 10 25.35 0.73 12.76
C HIS A 10 24.07 0.43 13.55
N LEU A 11 23.37 1.47 14.05
CA LEU A 11 22.12 1.32 14.82
C LEU A 11 20.88 1.18 13.93
N GLU A 12 21.03 1.24 12.61
CA GLU A 12 19.92 1.19 11.66
C GLU A 12 19.10 -0.11 11.80
N THR A 13 19.76 -1.25 11.93
CA THR A 13 19.11 -2.55 12.13
C THR A 13 18.36 -2.61 13.46
N ASP A 14 18.96 -2.07 14.53
CA ASP A 14 18.34 -2.04 15.86
C ASP A 14 17.12 -1.12 15.88
N ALA A 15 17.20 0.04 15.22
CA ALA A 15 16.07 0.93 15.07
C ALA A 15 14.91 0.25 14.34
N VAL A 16 15.18 -0.48 13.26
CA VAL A 16 14.16 -1.26 12.55
C VAL A 16 13.55 -2.34 13.45
N ALA A 17 14.36 -3.03 14.26
CA ALA A 17 13.89 -4.04 15.20
C ALA A 17 12.96 -3.45 16.28
N ILE A 18 13.31 -2.29 16.83
CA ILE A 18 12.50 -1.55 17.81
C ILE A 18 11.18 -1.11 17.18
N VAL A 19 11.22 -0.51 15.99
CA VAL A 19 10.02 -0.06 15.27
C VAL A 19 9.12 -1.27 14.97
N LYS A 20 9.68 -2.38 14.47
CA LYS A 20 8.96 -3.62 14.22
C LYS A 20 8.23 -4.15 15.45
N ALA A 21 8.82 -4.04 16.63
CA ALA A 21 8.18 -4.47 17.88
C ALA A 21 6.93 -3.62 18.19
N LYS A 22 6.93 -2.33 17.83
CA LYS A 22 5.84 -1.37 18.07
C LYS A 22 4.71 -1.41 17.03
N ILE A 23 4.95 -1.99 15.86
CA ILE A 23 3.93 -2.11 14.79
C ILE A 23 2.69 -2.92 15.23
N LYS A 24 2.82 -3.86 16.18
CA LYS A 24 1.70 -4.66 16.70
C LYS A 24 1.36 -4.31 18.15
N ASP A 25 1.51 -3.05 18.52
CA ASP A 25 1.12 -2.58 19.86
C ASP A 25 -0.40 -2.71 20.03
N ARG A 26 -0.86 -2.88 21.28
CA ARG A 26 -2.30 -2.95 21.57
C ARG A 26 -2.99 -1.63 21.26
N ARG A 27 -2.26 -0.52 21.37
CA ARG A 27 -2.72 0.83 21.03
C ARG A 27 -2.58 1.07 19.53
N CYS A 28 -3.67 1.43 18.88
CA CYS A 28 -3.68 1.66 17.44
C CYS A 28 -2.80 2.86 17.07
N GLU A 29 -2.75 3.90 17.91
CA GLU A 29 -1.96 5.11 17.72
C GLU A 29 -0.46 4.80 17.67
N VAL A 30 0.00 3.93 18.58
CA VAL A 30 1.41 3.50 18.61
C VAL A 30 1.76 2.71 17.35
N SER A 31 0.86 1.85 16.90
CA SER A 31 1.04 1.07 15.68
C SER A 31 1.09 1.97 14.43
N LEU A 32 0.21 2.99 14.35
CA LEU A 32 0.20 3.97 13.27
C LEU A 32 1.49 4.80 13.24
N VAL A 33 1.93 5.30 14.40
CA VAL A 33 3.19 6.05 14.51
C VAL A 33 4.38 5.17 14.14
N ALA A 34 4.40 3.91 14.56
CA ALA A 34 5.45 2.97 14.19
C ALA A 34 5.50 2.70 12.67
N LEU A 35 4.33 2.55 12.03
CA LEU A 35 4.24 2.40 10.57
C LEU A 35 4.71 3.66 9.83
N ALA A 36 4.37 4.85 10.32
CA ALA A 36 4.83 6.11 9.74
C ALA A 36 6.35 6.31 9.90
N LEU A 37 6.90 5.97 11.08
CA LEU A 37 8.35 6.01 11.32
C LEU A 37 9.10 5.03 10.42
N LEU A 38 8.54 3.84 10.20
CA LEU A 38 9.12 2.85 9.29
C LEU A 38 9.19 3.37 7.85
N ASP A 39 8.13 4.02 7.38
CA ASP A 39 8.08 4.61 6.05
C ASP A 39 9.11 5.74 5.88
N ASP A 40 9.26 6.62 6.88
CA ASP A 40 10.31 7.66 6.85
C ASP A 40 11.72 7.06 6.82
N LEU A 41 11.98 6.00 7.60
CA LEU A 41 13.25 5.28 7.57
C LEU A 41 13.52 4.66 6.20
N MET A 42 12.53 4.01 5.58
CA MET A 42 12.62 3.43 4.25
C MET A 42 12.94 4.48 3.17
N CYS A 43 12.33 5.67 3.25
CA CYS A 43 12.53 6.74 2.28
C CYS A 43 13.90 7.43 2.40
N ARG A 44 14.44 7.55 3.62
CA ARG A 44 15.68 8.31 3.87
C ARG A 44 16.95 7.46 3.85
N ARG A 45 16.83 6.14 3.77
CA ARG A 45 17.94 5.19 3.96
C ARG A 45 18.20 4.37 2.71
N GLY A 46 19.42 3.86 2.62
CA GLY A 46 19.90 3.12 1.48
C GLY A 46 19.36 1.69 1.35
N PRO A 47 19.76 0.97 0.29
CA PRO A 47 19.25 -0.37 -0.04
C PRO A 47 19.41 -1.40 1.07
N THR A 48 20.45 -1.27 1.89
CA THR A 48 20.71 -2.17 3.03
C THR A 48 19.55 -2.21 4.02
N LEU A 49 19.05 -1.04 4.44
CA LEU A 49 17.92 -0.96 5.37
C LEU A 49 16.63 -1.44 4.70
N GLN A 50 16.43 -1.10 3.42
CA GLN A 50 15.28 -1.55 2.65
C GLN A 50 15.22 -3.09 2.57
N HIS A 51 16.36 -3.75 2.44
CA HIS A 51 16.48 -5.21 2.48
C HIS A 51 16.22 -5.80 3.87
N VAL A 52 16.67 -5.15 4.94
CA VAL A 52 16.30 -5.56 6.32
C VAL A 52 14.79 -5.45 6.53
N CYS A 53 14.18 -4.37 6.06
CA CYS A 53 12.73 -4.18 6.14
C CYS A 53 11.96 -5.22 5.31
N VAL A 54 12.44 -5.57 4.11
CA VAL A 54 11.74 -6.54 3.24
C VAL A 54 11.73 -7.93 3.90
N THR A 55 12.84 -8.33 4.50
CA THR A 55 12.98 -9.66 5.11
C THR A 55 12.34 -9.76 6.49
N LYS A 56 12.44 -8.71 7.32
CA LYS A 56 12.04 -8.78 8.74
C LYS A 56 10.71 -8.12 9.03
N VAL A 57 10.28 -7.15 8.23
CA VAL A 57 9.15 -6.26 8.56
C VAL A 57 7.98 -6.44 7.61
N LEU A 58 8.23 -6.53 6.30
CA LEU A 58 7.20 -6.67 5.28
C LEU A 58 6.19 -7.81 5.54
N PRO A 59 6.60 -9.03 5.95
CA PRO A 59 5.64 -10.10 6.24
C PRO A 59 4.66 -9.75 7.36
N ARG A 60 5.11 -8.94 8.33
CA ARG A 60 4.29 -8.51 9.47
C ARG A 60 3.31 -7.41 9.05
N VAL A 61 3.76 -6.45 8.24
CA VAL A 61 2.90 -5.40 7.68
C VAL A 61 1.84 -6.01 6.76
N LEU A 62 2.23 -6.97 5.91
CA LEU A 62 1.31 -7.70 5.03
C LEU A 62 0.23 -8.43 5.82
N LYS A 63 0.60 -9.14 6.90
CA LYS A 63 -0.38 -9.78 7.77
C LYS A 63 -1.38 -8.79 8.38
N MET A 64 -0.93 -7.58 8.73
CA MET A 64 -1.81 -6.55 9.30
C MET A 64 -2.73 -5.91 8.28
N ALA A 65 -2.27 -5.76 7.04
CA ALA A 65 -3.06 -5.29 5.91
C ALA A 65 -4.17 -6.27 5.53
N THR A 66 -4.00 -7.57 5.83
CA THR A 66 -5.05 -8.56 5.54
C THR A 66 -6.26 -8.45 6.48
N PRO A 67 -7.51 -8.50 5.93
CA PRO A 67 -8.73 -8.34 6.71
C PRO A 67 -8.93 -9.35 7.85
N SER A 68 -8.33 -10.54 7.72
CA SER A 68 -8.43 -11.64 8.68
C SER A 68 -7.69 -11.40 10.00
N SER A 69 -6.90 -10.33 10.12
CA SER A 69 -6.08 -10.07 11.31
C SER A 69 -6.85 -9.55 12.54
N GLY A 70 -8.17 -9.30 12.44
CA GLY A 70 -8.99 -8.87 13.60
C GLY A 70 -8.57 -7.55 14.25
N GLY A 71 -7.75 -6.74 13.57
CA GLY A 71 -7.20 -5.48 14.07
C GLY A 71 -7.96 -4.24 13.60
N SER A 72 -7.63 -3.09 14.20
CA SER A 72 -8.16 -1.76 13.84
C SER A 72 -8.14 -1.52 12.32
N SER A 73 -9.26 -1.03 11.76
CA SER A 73 -9.38 -0.70 10.34
C SER A 73 -8.35 0.35 9.91
N LEU A 74 -8.11 1.38 10.72
CA LEU A 74 -7.14 2.43 10.41
C LEU A 74 -5.71 1.89 10.26
N VAL A 75 -5.31 0.98 11.16
CA VAL A 75 -3.99 0.36 11.11
C VAL A 75 -3.86 -0.54 9.89
N ARG A 76 -4.93 -1.24 9.52
CA ARG A 76 -5.01 -2.08 8.32
C ARG A 76 -4.89 -1.23 7.05
N ASP A 77 -5.69 -0.18 6.94
CA ASP A 77 -5.71 0.72 5.80
C ASP A 77 -4.32 1.36 5.60
N LYS A 78 -3.69 1.80 6.70
CA LYS A 78 -2.32 2.34 6.63
C LYS A 78 -1.29 1.30 6.21
N ALA A 79 -1.39 0.07 6.71
CA ALA A 79 -0.50 -1.01 6.30
C ALA A 79 -0.67 -1.35 4.81
N SER A 80 -1.90 -1.38 4.31
CA SER A 80 -2.20 -1.60 2.89
C SER A 80 -1.63 -0.48 2.01
N GLU A 81 -1.84 0.78 2.40
CA GLU A 81 -1.29 1.96 1.71
C GLU A 81 0.24 1.86 1.58
N LEU A 82 0.94 1.52 2.67
CA LEU A 82 2.40 1.41 2.68
C LEU A 82 2.89 0.28 1.78
N ILE A 83 2.24 -0.89 1.78
CA ILE A 83 2.61 -2.00 0.91
C ILE A 83 2.48 -1.61 -0.57
N HIS A 84 1.39 -0.92 -0.94
CA HIS A 84 1.24 -0.43 -2.31
C HIS A 84 2.30 0.60 -2.67
N LYS A 85 2.55 1.57 -1.78
CA LYS A 85 3.58 2.60 -1.95
C LYS A 85 4.97 1.98 -2.15
N TRP A 86 5.36 1.03 -1.31
CA TRP A 86 6.65 0.37 -1.40
C TRP A 86 6.77 -0.54 -2.62
N GLY A 87 5.69 -1.24 -2.99
CA GLY A 87 5.65 -2.02 -4.22
C GLY A 87 5.86 -1.16 -5.48
N LEU A 88 5.33 0.07 -5.50
CA LEU A 88 5.55 1.01 -6.60
C LEU A 88 6.95 1.65 -6.55
N SER A 89 7.46 1.95 -5.36
CA SER A 89 8.72 2.70 -5.18
C SER A 89 9.97 1.83 -5.31
N TYR A 90 9.89 0.59 -4.85
CA TYR A 90 11.05 -0.31 -4.72
C TYR A 90 10.89 -1.60 -5.55
N GLY A 91 9.70 -1.86 -6.08
CA GLY A 91 9.39 -3.08 -6.83
C GLY A 91 10.09 -3.23 -8.18
N THR A 92 10.84 -2.21 -8.63
CA THR A 92 11.66 -2.27 -9.83
C THR A 92 13.11 -2.70 -9.56
N ASP A 93 13.57 -2.66 -8.30
CA ASP A 93 14.90 -3.21 -7.94
C ASP A 93 14.78 -4.72 -7.79
N THR A 94 15.62 -5.47 -8.51
CA THR A 94 15.63 -6.94 -8.52
C THR A 94 15.85 -7.56 -7.14
N ARG A 95 16.50 -6.83 -6.22
CA ARG A 95 16.75 -7.28 -4.84
C ARG A 95 15.59 -7.01 -3.90
N LEU A 96 14.60 -6.24 -4.33
CA LEU A 96 13.47 -5.76 -3.52
C LEU A 96 12.11 -6.13 -4.15
N LEU A 97 12.09 -7.09 -5.08
CA LEU A 97 10.89 -7.57 -5.78
C LEU A 97 9.80 -8.07 -4.82
N ASP A 98 10.18 -8.50 -3.63
CA ASP A 98 9.24 -8.92 -2.58
C ASP A 98 8.23 -7.82 -2.22
N TYR A 99 8.59 -6.53 -2.35
CA TYR A 99 7.61 -5.44 -2.18
C TYR A 99 6.56 -5.42 -3.29
N ALA A 100 6.95 -5.67 -4.54
CA ALA A 100 6.01 -5.79 -5.66
C ALA A 100 5.11 -7.02 -5.48
N ALA A 101 5.69 -8.15 -5.07
CA ALA A 101 4.96 -9.39 -4.82
C ALA A 101 3.92 -9.21 -3.70
N ALA A 102 4.31 -8.60 -2.56
CA ALA A 102 3.40 -8.32 -1.45
C ALA A 102 2.25 -7.38 -1.86
N SER A 103 2.54 -6.36 -2.69
CA SER A 103 1.53 -5.45 -3.23
C SER A 103 0.54 -6.18 -4.15
N ALA A 104 1.03 -7.04 -5.04
CA ALA A 104 0.19 -7.85 -5.91
C ALA A 104 -0.69 -8.84 -5.11
N GLU A 105 -0.11 -9.52 -4.11
CA GLU A 105 -0.83 -10.44 -3.23
C GLU A 105 -1.98 -9.73 -2.49
N LEU A 106 -1.71 -8.54 -1.96
CA LEU A 106 -2.70 -7.75 -1.25
C LEU A 106 -3.85 -7.35 -2.18
N ARG A 107 -3.57 -6.86 -3.39
CA ARG A 107 -4.60 -6.54 -4.39
C ARG A 107 -5.48 -7.74 -4.73
N GLN A 108 -4.88 -8.92 -4.92
CA GLN A 108 -5.65 -10.13 -5.20
C GLN A 108 -6.61 -10.47 -4.05
N LYS A 109 -6.19 -10.27 -2.79
CA LYS A 109 -7.03 -10.51 -1.62
C LYS A 109 -8.15 -9.47 -1.50
N GLU A 110 -7.89 -8.22 -1.82
CA GLU A 110 -8.90 -7.14 -1.82
C GLU A 110 -9.98 -7.37 -2.88
N VAL A 111 -9.58 -7.78 -4.08
CA VAL A 111 -10.50 -8.14 -5.18
C VAL A 111 -11.39 -9.32 -4.76
N LYS A 112 -10.79 -10.39 -4.21
CA LYS A 112 -11.56 -11.57 -3.73
C LYS A 112 -12.51 -11.25 -2.58
N SER A 113 -12.18 -10.24 -1.76
CA SER A 113 -13.00 -9.83 -0.62
C SER A 113 -14.07 -8.80 -0.97
N GLY A 114 -14.18 -8.38 -2.24
CA GLY A 114 -15.14 -7.36 -2.68
C GLY A 114 -14.88 -5.96 -2.10
N ASN A 115 -13.69 -5.72 -1.53
CA ASN A 115 -13.39 -4.53 -0.73
C ASN A 115 -12.54 -3.51 -1.53
N LEU A 116 -12.87 -3.28 -2.80
CA LEU A 116 -12.21 -2.24 -3.61
C LEU A 116 -12.63 -0.84 -3.13
N LYS A 117 -11.86 -0.29 -2.18
CA LYS A 117 -11.79 1.15 -1.94
C LYS A 117 -10.49 1.70 -2.54
N PHE A 118 -10.36 1.62 -3.85
CA PHE A 118 -9.38 2.44 -4.53
C PHE A 118 -9.94 3.86 -4.59
N ALA A 119 -9.36 4.76 -3.78
CA ALA A 119 -9.49 6.18 -3.99
C ALA A 119 -8.83 6.54 -5.32
N GLY A 120 -9.56 6.36 -6.41
CA GLY A 120 -9.24 6.88 -7.72
C GLY A 120 -9.54 8.37 -7.74
N ASN A 121 -8.57 9.20 -7.35
CA ASN A 121 -8.49 10.54 -7.90
C ASN A 121 -7.98 10.41 -9.34
N SER A 122 -8.87 10.09 -10.27
CA SER A 122 -8.66 10.23 -11.71
C SER A 122 -10.03 10.45 -12.33
N GLY A 123 -10.19 11.60 -12.95
CA GLY A 123 -11.48 12.18 -13.34
C GLY A 123 -12.40 11.22 -14.09
N ALA A 124 -13.67 11.26 -13.68
CA ALA A 124 -14.76 10.86 -14.54
C ALA A 124 -14.82 11.82 -15.74
N PRO A 125 -14.99 11.28 -16.96
CA PRO A 125 -16.05 11.76 -17.81
C PRO A 125 -17.11 10.67 -17.89
N SER A 126 -18.34 11.12 -17.71
CA SER A 126 -19.57 10.35 -17.68
C SER A 126 -19.70 9.41 -18.88
N ARG A 127 -19.97 8.15 -18.57
CA ARG A 127 -20.44 7.09 -19.46
C ARG A 127 -21.74 7.51 -20.17
N PRO A 128 -21.90 7.33 -21.49
CA PRO A 128 -23.21 7.17 -22.08
C PRO A 128 -23.64 5.70 -21.95
N GLN A 129 -24.66 5.46 -21.13
CA GLN A 129 -25.63 4.36 -21.33
C GLN A 129 -26.60 4.84 -22.44
N THR A 130 -27.28 4.08 -23.30
CA THR A 130 -27.78 2.70 -23.30
C THR A 130 -28.20 2.38 -24.75
N LEU A 131 -28.10 1.12 -25.17
CA LEU A 131 -28.71 0.59 -26.40
C LEU A 131 -30.25 0.58 -26.31
N CYS A 132 -30.94 0.95 -27.39
CA CYS A 132 -32.23 0.38 -27.82
C CYS A 132 -32.31 0.41 -29.37
N PRO A 133 -32.72 -0.69 -30.04
CA PRO A 133 -32.95 -0.74 -31.48
C PRO A 133 -34.44 -0.56 -31.83
N VAL A 134 -34.79 0.13 -32.94
CA VAL A 134 -36.03 -0.12 -33.72
C VAL A 134 -36.03 0.69 -35.04
N THR A 135 -35.95 -0.05 -36.14
CA THR A 135 -36.82 -0.05 -37.33
C THR A 135 -37.52 1.26 -37.83
N GLY A 136 -37.15 1.69 -39.04
CA GLY A 136 -38.12 1.99 -40.13
C GLY A 136 -38.59 3.45 -40.38
N LEU A 137 -37.98 4.10 -41.40
CA LEU A 137 -38.53 5.08 -42.40
C LEU A 137 -39.30 6.35 -41.94
N PRO A 138 -39.53 7.38 -42.81
CA PRO A 138 -38.77 7.89 -43.96
C PRO A 138 -38.46 9.43 -43.87
N ILE A 139 -37.71 9.91 -44.87
CA ILE A 139 -37.32 11.30 -45.17
C ILE A 139 -38.55 12.22 -45.40
N PRO A 140 -38.45 13.53 -45.07
CA PRO A 140 -38.96 14.55 -45.99
C PRO A 140 -38.02 15.77 -46.17
N THR A 141 -37.73 16.08 -47.42
CA THR A 141 -37.62 17.46 -47.97
C THR A 141 -38.88 17.70 -48.82
N PRO A 142 -39.24 18.91 -49.31
CA PRO A 142 -38.59 20.23 -49.22
C PRO A 142 -39.55 21.39 -48.84
N GLY A 143 -38.99 22.60 -48.75
CA GLY A 143 -39.68 23.90 -48.77
C GLY A 143 -38.67 25.00 -49.06
#